data_AF-A0AAN9B9Y0-F1
#
_entry.id   AF-A0AAN9B9Y0-F1
#
_cell.length_a   1.000
_cell.length_b   1.000
_cell.length_c   1.000
_cell.angle_alpha   90.00
_cell.angle_beta   90.00
_cell.angle_gamma   90.00
#
_symmetry.space_group_name_H-M   'P 1'
#
loop_
_entity.id
_entity.type
_entity.pdbx_description
1 polymer ?
#
loop_
_entity_poly.entity_id
_entity_poly.type
_entity_poly.pdbx_seq_one_letter_code
_entity_poly.pdbx_strand_id
1 'polypeptide(L)'
;MSRKISDSYKQAKKRPKPAVTKDDAVPSSSSHLLPDKNPEIETLKQFDLCLDYGPCIGITRLERWQRAEKHDLKPPMKVKEILLKHSNDENYTQSLWKDYNI
;
A
#
# COMPACT_ATOMS: atom_id res chain seq x y z
N MET A 1 -13.85 -28.05 -31.05
CA MET A 1 -12.36 -28.15 -31.04
C MET A 1 -11.81 -27.08 -30.09
N SER A 2 -11.46 -27.45 -28.84
CA SER A 2 -10.92 -26.52 -27.83
C SER A 2 -9.48 -26.14 -28.14
N ARG A 3 -9.21 -24.84 -28.33
CA ARG A 3 -7.85 -24.31 -28.39
C ARG A 3 -7.26 -24.28 -26.97
N LYS A 4 -6.34 -25.19 -26.68
CA LYS A 4 -5.54 -25.19 -25.46
C LYS A 4 -4.50 -24.09 -25.59
N ILE A 5 -4.60 -23.04 -24.77
CA ILE A 5 -3.59 -21.98 -24.73
C ILE A 5 -2.41 -22.55 -23.94
N SER A 6 -1.44 -23.14 -24.62
CA SER A 6 -0.14 -23.40 -24.01
C SER A 6 0.62 -22.08 -23.99
N ASP A 7 0.56 -21.40 -22.85
CA ASP A 7 1.31 -20.17 -22.62
C ASP A 7 2.82 -20.52 -22.55
N SER A 8 3.52 -20.30 -23.66
CA SER A 8 4.96 -20.44 -23.77
C SER A 8 5.60 -19.15 -23.26
N TYR A 9 5.79 -19.08 -21.94
CA TYR A 9 6.59 -18.03 -21.35
C TYR A 9 8.03 -18.13 -21.87
N LYS A 10 8.50 -17.10 -22.58
CA LYS A 10 9.93 -17.00 -22.92
C LYS A 10 10.68 -16.61 -21.66
N GLN A 11 11.38 -17.56 -21.06
CA GLN A 11 12.27 -17.28 -19.94
C GLN A 11 13.44 -16.39 -20.44
N ALA A 12 13.42 -15.11 -20.06
CA ALA A 12 14.47 -14.17 -20.42
C ALA A 12 15.80 -14.57 -19.73
N LYS A 13 16.86 -14.73 -20.52
CA LYS A 13 18.21 -15.03 -20.04
C LYS A 13 18.76 -13.82 -19.26
N LYS A 14 19.20 -14.06 -18.02
CA LYS A 14 19.85 -13.06 -17.16
C LYS A 14 21.07 -12.46 -17.88
N ARG A 15 21.04 -11.14 -18.14
CA ARG A 15 22.22 -10.39 -18.61
C ARG A 15 23.11 -10.07 -17.40
N PRO A 16 24.45 -10.08 -17.53
CA PRO A 16 25.35 -9.75 -16.43
C PRO A 16 25.21 -8.26 -16.08
N LYS A 17 25.25 -7.94 -14.78
CA LYS A 17 25.08 -6.59 -14.24
C LYS A 17 26.24 -5.68 -14.66
N PRO A 18 26.00 -4.47 -15.21
CA PRO A 18 27.04 -3.46 -15.28
C PRO A 18 27.25 -2.85 -13.88
N ALA A 19 28.50 -2.83 -13.44
CA ALA A 19 28.94 -2.15 -12.23
C ALA A 19 29.26 -0.69 -12.58
N VAL A 20 28.45 0.28 -12.13
CA VAL A 20 28.78 1.71 -12.17
C VAL A 20 28.16 2.44 -10.96
N THR A 21 29.09 2.89 -10.11
CA THR A 21 29.15 4.05 -9.20
C THR A 21 27.89 4.72 -8.63
N LYS A 22 27.88 4.76 -7.28
CA LYS A 22 27.75 5.90 -6.36
C LYS A 22 26.81 7.08 -6.71
N ASP A 23 26.02 7.40 -5.68
CA ASP A 23 25.42 8.68 -5.35
C ASP A 23 24.12 9.06 -6.08
N ASP A 24 23.04 8.35 -5.75
CA ASP A 24 21.72 8.98 -5.64
C ASP A 24 20.97 8.33 -4.47
N ALA A 25 20.68 9.15 -3.46
CA ALA A 25 20.06 8.74 -2.22
C ALA A 25 18.66 8.17 -2.48
N VAL A 26 18.54 6.85 -2.40
CA VAL A 26 17.27 6.22 -2.04
C VAL A 26 16.93 6.77 -0.65
N PRO A 27 15.81 7.49 -0.45
CA PRO A 27 15.34 7.73 0.90
C PRO A 27 14.97 6.35 1.47
N SER A 28 15.92 5.80 2.21
CA SER A 28 15.75 4.70 3.13
C SER A 28 14.74 5.16 4.19
N SER A 29 13.46 5.12 3.87
CA SER A 29 12.39 5.20 4.86
C SER A 29 12.02 3.79 5.31
N SER A 30 13.04 2.98 5.61
CA SER A 30 12.93 1.78 6.47
C SER A 30 13.15 2.15 7.93
N SER A 31 12.93 3.41 8.30
CA SER A 31 12.72 3.79 9.69
C SER A 31 11.30 3.34 10.09
N HIS A 32 11.12 2.90 11.33
CA HIS A 32 9.82 2.61 11.96
C HIS A 32 9.25 1.17 11.79
N LEU A 33 10.02 0.14 12.18
CA LEU A 33 9.44 -1.00 12.92
C LEU A 33 9.46 -0.75 14.45
N LEU A 34 9.63 0.51 14.86
CA LEU A 34 9.35 0.90 16.23
C LEU A 34 7.84 1.15 16.30
N PRO A 35 7.11 0.53 17.26
CA PRO A 35 5.71 0.83 17.44
C PRO A 35 5.55 2.34 17.58
N ASP A 36 4.71 2.93 16.75
CA ASP A 36 4.36 4.33 16.91
C ASP A 36 3.82 4.52 18.33
N LYS A 37 4.20 5.62 18.99
CA LYS A 37 3.59 5.97 20.29
C LYS A 37 2.07 6.13 20.18
N ASN A 38 1.56 6.29 18.96
CA ASN A 38 0.14 6.44 18.68
C ASN A 38 -0.46 5.14 18.12
N PRO A 39 -1.24 4.38 18.92
CA PRO A 39 -1.85 3.12 18.49
C PRO A 39 -2.88 3.30 17.35
N GLU A 40 -3.44 4.51 17.20
CA GLU A 40 -4.36 4.81 16.10
C GLU A 40 -3.62 4.80 14.75
N ILE A 41 -2.41 5.36 14.69
CA ILE A 41 -1.58 5.35 13.47
C ILE A 41 -1.13 3.93 13.14
N GLU A 42 -0.73 3.13 14.12
CA GLU A 42 -0.36 1.73 13.91
C GLU A 42 -1.53 0.92 13.31
N THR A 43 -2.75 1.16 13.79
CA THR A 43 -3.95 0.55 13.23
C THR A 43 -4.16 0.92 11.76
N LEU A 44 -3.93 2.20 11.40
CA LEU A 44 -4.04 2.66 10.01
C LEU A 44 -2.92 2.10 9.12
N LYS A 45 -1.70 1.97 9.65
CA LYS A 45 -0.58 1.33 8.93
C LYS A 45 -0.89 -0.12 8.63
N GLN A 46 -1.41 -0.87 9.60
CA GLN A 46 -1.80 -2.26 9.40
C GLN A 46 -2.92 -2.39 8.36
N PHE A 47 -3.87 -1.45 8.35
CA PHE A 47 -4.89 -1.36 7.31
C PHE A 47 -4.29 -1.10 5.92
N ASP A 48 -3.30 -0.21 5.82
CA ASP A 48 -2.58 0.08 4.58
C ASP A 48 -1.86 -1.17 4.02
N LEU A 49 -1.23 -1.95 4.89
CA LEU A 49 -0.49 -3.17 4.54
C LEU A 49 -1.38 -4.38 4.18
N CYS A 50 -2.65 -4.38 4.61
CA CYS A 50 -3.60 -5.44 4.28
C CYS A 50 -4.02 -5.35 2.80
N LEU A 51 -3.93 -6.43 2.03
CA LEU A 51 -4.31 -6.45 0.61
C LEU A 51 -5.79 -6.78 0.36
N ASP A 52 -6.50 -7.25 1.38
CA ASP A 52 -7.88 -7.75 1.25
C ASP A 52 -8.87 -6.67 0.81
N TYR A 53 -8.58 -5.40 1.13
CA TYR A 53 -9.45 -4.25 0.87
C TYR A 53 -9.16 -3.52 -0.45
N GLY A 54 -8.32 -4.11 -1.30
CA GLY A 54 -7.97 -3.57 -2.61
C GLY A 54 -6.86 -2.50 -2.59
N PRO A 55 -6.57 -1.85 -3.72
CA PRO A 55 -5.44 -0.93 -3.85
C PRO A 55 -5.60 0.31 -2.96
N CYS A 56 -4.48 0.76 -2.38
CA CYS A 56 -4.35 1.89 -1.46
C CYS A 56 -3.67 3.12 -2.07
N ILE A 57 -3.18 3.02 -3.30
CA ILE A 57 -2.42 4.08 -3.96
C ILE A 57 -3.38 4.97 -4.74
N GLY A 58 -3.16 6.29 -4.68
CA GLY A 58 -3.96 7.29 -5.41
C GLY A 58 -5.35 7.57 -4.83
N ILE A 59 -5.63 7.08 -3.61
CA ILE A 59 -6.86 7.35 -2.87
C ILE A 59 -6.56 7.56 -1.39
N THR A 60 -7.44 8.27 -0.69
CA THR A 60 -7.39 8.41 0.76
C THR A 60 -7.74 7.09 1.47
N ARG A 61 -7.33 6.94 2.73
CA ARG A 61 -7.71 5.78 3.56
C ARG A 61 -9.22 5.66 3.73
N LEU A 62 -9.95 6.78 3.79
CA LEU A 62 -11.40 6.78 3.93
C LEU A 62 -12.11 6.28 2.67
N GLU A 63 -11.66 6.72 1.49
CA GLU A 63 -12.18 6.23 0.21
C GLU A 63 -11.92 4.73 0.04
N ARG A 64 -10.72 4.26 0.44
CA ARG A 64 -10.39 2.82 0.44
C ARG A 64 -11.33 2.05 1.35
N TRP A 65 -11.59 2.56 2.55
CA TRP A 65 -12.51 1.94 3.51
C TRP A 65 -13.95 1.87 2.96
N GLN A 66 -14.46 2.97 2.40
CA GLN A 66 -15.81 3.02 1.81
C GLN A 66 -15.95 2.06 0.62
N ARG A 67 -14.91 1.95 -0.21
CA ARG A 67 -14.88 0.97 -1.31
C ARG A 67 -14.98 -0.45 -0.77
N ALA A 68 -14.19 -0.79 0.24
CA ALA A 68 -14.23 -2.12 0.84
C ALA A 68 -15.60 -2.43 1.47
N GLU A 69 -16.24 -1.46 2.13
CA GLU A 69 -17.61 -1.59 2.64
C GLU A 69 -18.61 -1.85 1.50
N LYS A 70 -18.52 -1.08 0.41
CA LYS A 70 -19.37 -1.24 -0.79
C LYS A 70 -19.23 -2.62 -1.46
N HIS A 71 -18.07 -3.26 -1.30
CA HIS A 71 -17.80 -4.61 -1.81
C HIS A 71 -18.04 -5.71 -0.76
N ASP A 72 -18.69 -5.39 0.36
CA ASP A 72 -19.01 -6.34 1.43
C ASP A 72 -17.78 -7.03 2.05
N LEU A 73 -16.60 -6.41 1.95
CA LEU A 73 -15.34 -6.95 2.48
C LEU A 73 -15.19 -6.74 4.00
N LYS A 74 -16.18 -6.09 4.63
CA LYS A 74 -16.25 -5.85 6.09
C LYS A 74 -14.95 -5.25 6.65
N PRO A 75 -14.51 -4.08 6.14
CA PRO A 75 -13.32 -3.42 6.68
C PRO A 75 -13.53 -3.05 8.16
N PRO A 76 -12.47 -2.98 8.99
CA PRO A 76 -12.62 -2.75 10.42
C PRO A 76 -13.26 -1.39 10.72
N MET A 77 -14.33 -1.35 11.52
CA MET A 77 -15.00 -0.10 11.89
C MET A 77 -14.08 0.87 12.63
N LYS A 78 -13.12 0.34 13.39
CA LYS A 78 -12.16 1.16 14.14
C LYS A 78 -11.36 2.10 13.24
N VAL A 79 -11.03 1.65 12.02
CA VAL A 79 -10.35 2.46 11.01
C VAL A 79 -11.22 3.67 10.63
N LYS A 80 -12.51 3.44 10.33
CA LYS A 80 -13.47 4.52 10.00
C LYS A 80 -13.56 5.56 11.13
N GLU A 81 -13.68 5.11 12.37
CA GLU A 81 -13.76 6.00 13.54
C GLU A 81 -12.54 6.91 13.65
N ILE A 82 -11.33 6.33 13.54
CA ILE A 82 -10.07 7.08 13.59
C ILE A 82 -10.01 8.11 12.44
N LEU A 83 -10.40 7.71 11.23
CA LEU A 83 -10.39 8.58 10.06
C LEU A 83 -11.38 9.74 10.17
N LEU A 84 -12.57 9.50 10.73
CA LEU A 84 -13.56 10.55 10.96
C LEU A 84 -13.12 11.52 12.07
N LYS A 85 -12.42 11.02 13.09
CA LYS A 85 -11.87 11.84 14.18
C LYS A 85 -10.76 12.78 13.69
N HIS A 86 -9.95 12.36 12.72
CA HIS A 86 -8.78 13.09 12.21
C HIS A 86 -8.90 13.43 10.72
N SER A 87 -10.09 13.87 10.29
CA SER A 87 -10.39 14.10 8.86
C SER A 87 -9.54 15.20 8.20
N ASN A 88 -8.94 16.09 8.98
CA ASN A 88 -8.11 17.19 8.49
C ASN A 88 -6.60 16.94 8.64
N ASP A 89 -6.18 15.77 9.12
CA ASP A 89 -4.76 15.42 9.31
C ASP A 89 -4.30 14.46 8.20
N GLU A 90 -3.32 14.90 7.41
CA GLU A 90 -2.74 14.10 6.33
C GLU A 90 -2.09 12.81 6.81
N ASN A 91 -1.56 12.77 8.03
CA ASN A 91 -0.93 11.57 8.59
C ASN A 91 -1.94 10.44 8.82
N TYR A 92 -3.21 10.80 9.02
CA TYR A 92 -4.31 9.85 9.20
C TYR A 92 -5.04 9.59 7.89
N THR A 93 -5.27 10.61 7.08
CA THR A 93 -6.11 10.49 5.87
C THR A 93 -5.39 9.88 4.69
N GLN A 94 -4.07 10.05 4.55
CA GLN A 94 -3.28 9.56 3.42
C GLN A 94 -2.67 8.18 3.69
N SER A 95 -2.50 7.38 2.64
CA SER A 95 -1.86 6.06 2.74
C SER A 95 -0.35 6.16 2.90
N LEU A 96 0.28 5.08 3.34
CA LEU A 96 1.74 4.96 3.47
C LEU A 96 2.51 5.27 2.17
N TRP A 97 1.87 5.12 1.00
CA TRP A 97 2.52 5.27 -0.30
C TRP A 97 2.15 6.57 -1.03
N LYS A 98 1.62 7.56 -0.31
CA LYS A 98 1.21 8.85 -0.91
C LYS A 98 2.32 9.56 -1.69
N ASP A 99 3.58 9.36 -1.30
CA ASP A 99 4.75 10.03 -1.88
C ASP A 99 5.38 9.25 -3.05
N TYR A 100 4.88 8.04 -3.34
CA TYR A 100 5.40 7.25 -4.45
C TYR A 100 4.70 7.63 -5.75
N ASN A 101 5.47 8.22 -6.67
CA ASN A 101 5.06 8.36 -8.06
C ASN A 101 5.31 7.02 -8.78
N ILE A 102 4.24 6.36 -9.20
CA ILE A 102 4.24 5.13 -10.02
C ILE A 102 3.83 5.42 -11.45
#